data_AF-Q5DGK1-F1
#
_entry.id   AF-Q5DGK1-F1
#
_cell.length_a   1.000
_cell.length_b   1.000
_cell.length_c   1.000
_cell.angle_alpha   90.00
_cell.angle_beta   90.00
_cell.angle_gamma   90.00
#
_symmetry.space_group_name_H-M   'P 1'
#
loop_
_entity.id
_entity.type
_entity.pdbx_description
1 polymer ?
#
loop_
_entity_poly.entity_id
_entity_poly.type
_entity_poly.pdbx_seq_one_letter_code
_entity_poly.pdbx_strand_id
1 'polypeptide(L)'
;MVEINDGRHFKNPYQDYVPGNQLKVENTNIPNKLVELLHVLNSNFEKLSSSDVSMYTGLSGVGLFYYFLSHSTCELLDKQIRGNATECLEKLLHRCLRHIDMKTLRKNISVFTSPVGPLCLGALSAVKHGTENAEAKKFLEQILSASNYALDVDSGMPDEALYGRTGYLNCLVTLKEHNFDIPVSIVSSVTDAVLKSGQRTASVYKSNNYYNTLIGHSSKRDLCMPPLMFEWHEKCYLGGAHGLCWYPNYFAKGISFVSW
;
A
#
# COMPACT_ATOMS: atom_id res chain seq x y z
N MET A 1 -3.85 29.06 -14.00
CA MET A 1 -4.58 27.80 -13.77
C MET A 1 -6.00 28.02 -14.25
N VAL A 2 -6.53 27.14 -15.09
CA VAL A 2 -7.97 27.17 -15.42
C VAL A 2 -8.69 26.64 -14.19
N GLU A 3 -9.57 27.43 -13.57
CA GLU A 3 -10.52 26.92 -12.59
C GLU A 3 -11.49 25.99 -13.33
N ILE A 4 -11.20 24.69 -13.31
CA ILE A 4 -12.12 23.68 -13.84
C ILE A 4 -13.11 23.39 -12.72
N ASN A 5 -14.28 24.03 -12.74
CA ASN A 5 -15.38 23.66 -11.85
C ASN A 5 -16.09 22.42 -12.40
N ASP A 6 -15.57 21.24 -12.07
CA ASP A 6 -16.14 19.94 -12.45
C ASP A 6 -17.18 19.40 -11.44
N GLY A 7 -17.52 20.19 -10.41
CA GLY A 7 -18.45 19.80 -9.34
C GLY A 7 -17.92 18.72 -8.38
N ARG A 8 -16.63 18.37 -8.45
CA ARG A 8 -16.01 17.32 -7.62
C ARG A 8 -15.19 17.86 -6.44
N HIS A 9 -15.23 19.17 -6.20
CA HIS A 9 -14.47 19.81 -5.14
C HIS A 9 -15.25 20.99 -4.53
N PHE A 10 -14.99 21.26 -3.25
CA PHE A 10 -15.46 22.48 -2.59
C PHE A 10 -14.52 23.64 -2.90
N LYS A 11 -15.06 24.87 -2.93
CA LYS A 11 -14.22 26.07 -3.00
C LYS A 11 -13.35 26.15 -1.76
N ASN A 12 -12.03 26.18 -1.94
CA ASN A 12 -11.08 26.30 -0.83
C ASN A 12 -11.28 27.65 -0.11
N PRO A 13 -11.70 27.68 1.17
CA PRO A 13 -11.91 28.93 1.90
C PRO A 13 -10.61 29.50 2.49
N TYR A 14 -9.52 28.73 2.45
CA TYR A 14 -8.25 29.09 3.09
C TYR A 14 -7.36 29.91 2.14
N GLN A 15 -6.65 30.87 2.71
CA GLN A 15 -5.62 31.62 1.97
C GLN A 15 -4.44 30.70 1.65
N ASP A 16 -3.76 31.00 0.54
CA ASP A 16 -2.53 30.31 0.20
C ASP A 16 -1.42 30.64 1.22
N TYR A 17 -0.40 29.79 1.27
CA TYR A 17 0.69 29.91 2.23
C TYR A 17 1.39 31.28 2.14
N VAL A 18 1.51 31.96 3.28
CA VAL A 18 2.27 33.20 3.43
C VAL A 18 3.44 32.99 4.40
N PRO A 19 4.70 33.18 3.96
CA PRO A 19 5.86 33.10 4.84
C PRO A 19 5.71 34.00 6.07
N GLY A 20 6.01 33.47 7.26
CA GLY A 20 5.92 34.22 8.52
C GLY A 20 4.55 34.18 9.22
N ASN A 21 3.51 33.66 8.58
CA ASN A 21 2.18 33.48 9.19
C ASN A 21 1.89 32.00 9.56
N GLN A 22 2.91 31.29 10.04
CA GLN A 22 2.82 29.87 10.34
C GLN A 22 2.03 29.65 11.62
N LEU A 23 0.88 28.96 11.51
CA LEU A 23 0.15 28.47 12.66
C LEU A 23 0.93 27.32 13.31
N LYS A 24 1.26 27.47 14.58
CA LYS A 24 1.73 26.34 15.38
C LYS A 24 0.54 25.46 15.74
N VAL A 25 0.62 24.17 15.41
CA VAL A 25 -0.47 23.19 15.61
C VAL A 25 -0.93 23.13 17.08
N GLU A 26 0.01 23.29 18.03
CA GLU A 26 -0.26 23.36 19.47
C GLU A 26 -1.23 24.48 19.88
N ASN A 27 -1.30 25.56 19.10
CA ASN A 27 -2.19 26.69 19.34
C ASN A 27 -3.55 26.54 18.64
N THR A 28 -3.88 25.34 18.15
CA THR A 28 -5.11 25.05 17.41
C THR A 28 -5.98 24.05 18.17
N ASN A 29 -7.24 23.90 17.74
CA ASN A 29 -8.14 22.87 18.26
C ASN A 29 -7.92 21.47 17.63
N ILE A 30 -6.89 21.30 16.80
CA ILE A 30 -6.58 20.02 16.12
C ILE A 30 -6.40 18.87 17.13
N PRO A 31 -5.66 19.02 18.26
CA PRO A 31 -5.46 17.93 19.21
C PRO A 31 -6.78 17.40 19.79
N ASN A 32 -7.68 18.30 20.21
CA ASN A 32 -8.98 17.91 20.73
C ASN A 32 -9.83 17.21 19.66
N LYS A 33 -9.78 17.71 18.41
CA LYS A 33 -10.50 17.08 17.31
C LYS A 33 -9.98 15.68 16.99
N LEU A 34 -8.66 15.46 17.11
CA LEU A 34 -8.07 14.11 16.98
C LEU A 34 -8.61 13.18 18.07
N VAL A 35 -8.67 13.63 19.33
CA VAL A 35 -9.23 12.84 20.44
C VAL A 35 -10.71 12.51 20.21
N GLU A 36 -11.51 13.46 19.72
CA GLU A 36 -12.91 13.21 19.34
C GLU A 36 -13.03 12.14 18.25
N LEU A 37 -12.21 12.21 17.20
CA LEU A 37 -12.22 11.22 16.12
C LEU A 37 -11.78 9.84 16.62
N LEU A 38 -10.78 9.78 17.50
CA LEU A 38 -10.36 8.55 18.16
C LEU A 38 -11.50 7.96 19.00
N HIS A 39 -12.25 8.80 19.73
CA HIS A 39 -13.40 8.33 20.48
C HIS A 39 -14.47 7.72 19.57
N VAL A 40 -14.77 8.36 18.44
CA VAL A 40 -15.70 7.81 17.44
C VAL A 40 -15.22 6.47 16.90
N LEU A 41 -13.94 6.35 16.56
CA LEU A 41 -13.37 5.09 16.07
C LEU A 41 -13.42 3.99 17.15
N ASN A 42 -12.94 4.29 18.35
CA ASN A 42 -12.90 3.37 19.49
C ASN A 42 -14.30 2.86 19.87
N SER A 43 -15.33 3.71 19.78
CA SER A 43 -16.72 3.34 20.10
C SER A 43 -17.37 2.43 19.03
N ASN A 44 -16.74 2.29 17.87
CA ASN A 44 -17.32 1.57 16.73
C ASN A 44 -16.46 0.43 16.19
N PHE A 45 -15.18 0.31 16.56
CA PHE A 45 -14.30 -0.69 15.92
C PHE A 45 -14.73 -2.15 16.23
N GLU A 46 -15.35 -2.41 17.38
CA GLU A 46 -15.92 -3.73 17.70
C GLU A 46 -17.11 -4.11 16.79
N LYS A 47 -17.76 -3.11 16.17
CA LYS A 47 -18.85 -3.33 15.20
C LYS A 47 -18.36 -3.61 13.78
N LEU A 48 -17.05 -3.44 13.53
CA LEU A 48 -16.49 -3.72 12.20
C LEU A 48 -16.66 -5.20 11.87
N SER A 49 -17.02 -5.50 10.62
CA SER A 49 -17.14 -6.88 10.18
C SER A 49 -15.78 -7.59 10.21
N SER A 50 -15.77 -8.84 10.66
CA SER A 50 -14.60 -9.72 10.53
C SER A 50 -14.53 -10.44 9.17
N SER A 51 -15.45 -10.14 8.24
CA SER A 51 -15.44 -10.72 6.89
C SER A 51 -14.36 -10.11 5.98
N ASP A 52 -13.89 -8.90 6.29
CA ASP A 52 -12.84 -8.22 5.56
C ASP A 52 -11.65 -7.97 6.48
N VAL A 53 -10.58 -8.74 6.26
CA VAL A 53 -9.31 -8.59 6.99
C VAL A 53 -8.29 -7.75 6.24
N SER A 54 -8.62 -7.22 5.06
CA SER A 54 -7.70 -6.46 4.21
C SER A 54 -7.19 -5.18 4.87
N MET A 55 -6.06 -4.64 4.37
CA MET A 55 -5.55 -3.35 4.81
C MET A 55 -6.29 -2.17 4.17
N TYR A 56 -6.87 -2.36 3.00
CA TYR A 56 -7.50 -1.29 2.23
C TYR A 56 -8.83 -0.83 2.86
N THR A 57 -9.67 -1.79 3.25
CA THR A 57 -11.02 -1.51 3.81
C THR A 57 -11.32 -2.28 5.09
N GLY A 58 -10.48 -3.25 5.44
CA GLY A 58 -10.74 -4.22 6.50
C GLY A 58 -10.03 -3.92 7.82
N LEU A 59 -10.10 -4.93 8.70
CA LEU A 59 -9.60 -4.85 10.07
C LEU A 59 -8.10 -4.55 10.17
N SER A 60 -7.27 -5.06 9.25
CA SER A 60 -5.82 -4.82 9.32
C SER A 60 -5.44 -3.40 8.94
N GLY A 61 -6.27 -2.67 8.18
CA GLY A 61 -6.07 -1.25 7.89
C GLY A 61 -6.28 -0.40 9.13
N VAL A 62 -7.34 -0.71 9.89
CA VAL A 62 -7.59 -0.10 11.20
C VAL A 62 -6.49 -0.50 12.19
N GLY A 63 -6.02 -1.75 12.14
CA GLY A 63 -4.88 -2.20 12.93
C GLY A 63 -3.61 -1.42 12.61
N LEU A 64 -3.30 -1.19 11.33
CA LEU A 64 -2.16 -0.39 10.89
C LEU A 64 -2.24 1.06 11.40
N PHE A 65 -3.44 1.65 11.42
CA PHE A 65 -3.65 2.95 12.06
C PHE A 65 -3.25 2.93 13.54
N TYR A 66 -3.71 1.93 14.31
CA TYR A 66 -3.34 1.82 15.72
C TYR A 66 -1.86 1.50 15.95
N TYR A 67 -1.23 0.77 15.03
CA TYR A 67 0.23 0.57 15.03
C TYR A 67 0.98 1.91 14.92
N PHE A 68 0.62 2.77 13.95
CA PHE A 68 1.24 4.09 13.84
C PHE A 68 0.93 4.97 15.04
N LEU A 69 -0.29 4.88 15.59
CA LEU A 69 -0.69 5.65 16.76
C LEU A 69 0.12 5.26 17.99
N SER A 70 0.36 3.96 18.23
CA SER A 70 1.13 3.48 19.38
C SER A 70 2.62 3.83 19.31
N HIS A 71 3.17 3.97 18.10
CA HIS A 71 4.58 4.33 17.86
C HIS A 71 4.80 5.84 17.64
N SER A 72 3.73 6.65 17.67
CA SER A 72 3.84 8.07 17.39
C SER A 72 4.64 8.81 18.46
N THR A 73 5.66 9.56 18.03
CA THR A 73 6.44 10.47 18.88
C THR A 73 5.80 11.85 19.03
N CYS A 74 4.59 12.04 18.47
CA CYS A 74 3.88 13.31 18.54
C CYS A 74 3.53 13.65 20.01
N GLU A 75 3.98 14.81 20.48
CA GLU A 75 3.73 15.29 21.85
C GLU A 75 2.25 15.54 22.13
N LEU A 76 1.46 15.78 21.09
CA LEU A 76 -0.01 15.95 21.18
C LEU A 76 -0.74 14.66 21.55
N LEU A 77 -0.06 13.51 21.43
CA LEU A 77 -0.60 12.21 21.79
C LEU A 77 0.04 11.78 23.10
N ASP A 78 -0.76 11.70 24.16
CA ASP A 78 -0.25 11.30 25.46
C ASP A 78 0.07 9.80 25.51
N LYS A 79 0.70 9.38 26.62
CA LYS A 79 1.09 7.98 26.84
C LYS A 79 -0.13 7.05 26.95
N GLN A 80 -1.26 7.54 27.43
CA GLN A 80 -2.48 6.74 27.59
C GLN A 80 -3.11 6.43 26.23
N ILE A 81 -3.18 7.40 25.32
CA ILE A 81 -3.65 7.20 23.94
C ILE A 81 -2.79 6.13 23.24
N ARG A 82 -1.46 6.22 23.36
CA ARG A 82 -0.54 5.22 22.80
C ARG A 82 -0.73 3.83 23.42
N GLY A 83 -0.92 3.75 24.74
CA GLY A 83 -1.18 2.48 25.42
C GLY A 83 -2.49 1.83 24.96
N ASN A 84 -3.57 2.62 24.87
CA ASN A 84 -4.85 2.16 24.35
C ASN A 84 -4.74 1.70 22.89
N ALA A 85 -3.93 2.39 22.08
CA ALA A 85 -3.69 2.01 20.70
C ALA A 85 -3.03 0.62 20.59
N THR A 86 -2.06 0.31 21.45
CA THR A 86 -1.46 -1.04 21.51
C THR A 86 -2.51 -2.12 21.80
N GLU A 87 -3.41 -1.88 22.76
CA GLU A 87 -4.47 -2.84 23.09
C GLU A 87 -5.45 -3.03 21.91
N CYS A 88 -5.85 -1.94 21.25
CA CYS A 88 -6.71 -2.00 20.07
C CYS A 88 -6.05 -2.74 18.91
N LEU A 89 -4.76 -2.51 18.68
CA LEU A 89 -3.96 -3.21 17.69
C LEU A 89 -3.95 -4.72 17.93
N GLU A 90 -3.66 -5.16 19.17
CA GLU A 90 -3.63 -6.59 19.51
C GLU A 90 -4.99 -7.26 19.29
N LYS A 91 -6.09 -6.60 19.70
CA LYS A 91 -7.47 -7.09 19.47
C LYS A 91 -7.77 -7.25 17.99
N LEU A 92 -7.46 -6.23 17.17
CA LEU A 92 -7.71 -6.25 15.73
C LEU A 92 -6.85 -7.30 15.02
N LEU A 93 -5.57 -7.41 15.36
CA LEU A 93 -4.67 -8.40 14.79
C LEU A 93 -5.16 -9.82 15.09
N HIS A 94 -5.57 -10.09 16.34
CA HIS A 94 -6.12 -11.39 16.71
C HIS A 94 -7.37 -11.76 15.88
N ARG A 95 -8.25 -10.77 15.65
CA ARG A 95 -9.42 -10.96 14.78
C ARG A 95 -9.00 -11.23 13.32
N CYS A 96 -8.03 -10.49 12.79
CA CYS A 96 -7.53 -10.71 11.44
C CYS A 96 -6.99 -12.13 11.25
N LEU A 97 -6.13 -12.58 12.16
CA LEU A 97 -5.46 -13.89 12.08
C LEU A 97 -6.44 -15.06 12.21
N ARG A 98 -7.57 -14.88 12.89
CA ARG A 98 -8.64 -15.88 12.98
C ARG A 98 -9.39 -16.09 11.66
N HIS A 99 -9.46 -15.05 10.82
CA HIS A 99 -10.28 -15.03 9.60
C HIS A 99 -9.45 -14.96 8.31
N ILE A 100 -8.13 -15.07 8.41
CA ILE A 100 -7.23 -15.04 7.26
C ILE A 100 -7.43 -16.27 6.37
N ASP A 101 -7.58 -16.07 5.05
CA ASP A 101 -7.66 -17.15 4.06
C ASP A 101 -6.52 -17.07 3.05
N MET A 102 -5.46 -17.84 3.32
CA MET A 102 -4.27 -17.93 2.48
C MET A 102 -4.54 -18.44 1.06
N LYS A 103 -5.68 -19.10 0.79
CA LYS A 103 -6.01 -19.63 -0.55
C LYS A 103 -6.29 -18.52 -1.57
N THR A 104 -6.62 -17.32 -1.10
CA THR A 104 -6.89 -16.15 -1.95
C THR A 104 -5.62 -15.59 -2.60
N LEU A 105 -4.43 -15.93 -2.07
CA LEU A 105 -3.13 -15.45 -2.56
C LEU A 105 -2.85 -15.80 -4.02
N ARG A 106 -3.48 -16.85 -4.55
CA ARG A 106 -3.33 -17.25 -5.96
C ARG A 106 -3.94 -16.25 -6.95
N LYS A 107 -4.85 -15.38 -6.50
CA LYS A 107 -5.55 -14.38 -7.33
C LYS A 107 -5.13 -12.94 -7.01
N ASN A 108 -4.57 -12.73 -5.83
CA ASN A 108 -4.25 -11.43 -5.29
C ASN A 108 -3.20 -11.59 -4.18
N ILE A 109 -2.04 -10.96 -4.36
CA ILE A 109 -0.91 -11.05 -3.42
C ILE A 109 -0.63 -9.70 -2.74
N SER A 110 -1.37 -8.65 -3.06
CA SER A 110 -1.09 -7.32 -2.55
C SER A 110 -1.24 -7.21 -1.04
N VAL A 111 -0.35 -6.45 -0.40
CA VAL A 111 -0.49 -6.09 1.02
C VAL A 111 -1.81 -5.39 1.33
N PHE A 112 -2.40 -4.68 0.36
CA PHE A 112 -3.59 -3.87 0.60
C PHE A 112 -4.86 -4.72 0.67
N THR A 113 -5.00 -5.73 -0.19
CA THR A 113 -6.28 -6.45 -0.33
C THR A 113 -6.19 -7.96 -0.16
N SER A 114 -5.03 -8.49 0.23
CA SER A 114 -4.80 -9.93 0.43
C SER A 114 -4.41 -10.27 1.88
N PRO A 115 -4.32 -11.57 2.22
CA PRO A 115 -3.74 -12.06 3.48
C PRO A 115 -2.35 -11.49 3.83
N VAL A 116 -1.58 -11.01 2.83
CA VAL A 116 -0.27 -10.37 3.08
C VAL A 116 -0.40 -9.16 4.01
N GLY A 117 -1.50 -8.40 3.96
CA GLY A 117 -1.75 -7.25 4.84
C GLY A 117 -1.74 -7.63 6.33
N PRO A 118 -2.68 -8.46 6.80
CA PRO A 118 -2.67 -8.99 8.16
C PRO A 118 -1.34 -9.58 8.62
N LEU A 119 -0.65 -10.33 7.75
CA LEU A 119 0.66 -10.90 8.09
C LEU A 119 1.71 -9.81 8.28
N CYS A 120 1.73 -8.80 7.40
CA CYS A 120 2.63 -7.65 7.51
C CYS A 120 2.38 -6.89 8.81
N LEU A 121 1.11 -6.63 9.15
CA LEU A 121 0.76 -6.01 10.42
C LEU A 121 1.24 -6.85 11.61
N GLY A 122 1.06 -8.17 11.54
CA GLY A 122 1.54 -9.10 12.57
C GLY A 122 3.05 -9.05 12.74
N ALA A 123 3.81 -9.07 11.63
CA ALA A 123 5.26 -8.96 11.65
C ALA A 123 5.70 -7.66 12.34
N LEU A 124 5.17 -6.52 11.90
CA LEU A 124 5.49 -5.19 12.45
C LEU A 124 5.15 -5.09 13.95
N SER A 125 4.00 -5.65 14.36
CA SER A 125 3.52 -5.58 15.74
C SER A 125 4.29 -6.49 16.70
N ALA A 126 4.89 -7.56 16.19
CA ALA A 126 5.63 -8.55 16.97
C ALA A 126 7.08 -8.14 17.26
N VAL A 127 7.59 -7.08 16.63
CA VAL A 127 8.92 -6.52 16.95
C VAL A 127 8.87 -5.82 18.30
N LYS A 128 9.66 -6.30 19.27
CA LYS A 128 9.80 -5.67 20.59
C LYS A 128 11.24 -5.20 20.77
N HIS A 129 11.41 -3.95 21.22
CA HIS A 129 12.73 -3.34 21.44
C HIS A 129 13.65 -3.36 20.20
N GLY A 130 13.08 -3.32 19.00
CA GLY A 130 13.84 -3.34 17.74
C GLY A 130 14.35 -4.72 17.31
N THR A 131 13.95 -5.80 17.99
CA THR A 131 14.37 -7.16 17.66
C THR A 131 13.17 -8.02 17.24
N GLU A 132 13.33 -8.75 16.14
CA GLU A 132 12.38 -9.78 15.70
C GLU A 132 12.26 -10.89 16.75
N ASN A 133 11.05 -11.15 17.22
CA ASN A 133 10.77 -12.33 18.03
C ASN A 133 10.38 -13.53 17.13
N ALA A 134 10.16 -14.70 17.73
CA ALA A 134 9.77 -15.91 17.00
C ALA A 134 8.45 -15.75 16.20
N GLU A 135 7.53 -14.92 16.69
CA GLU A 135 6.25 -14.67 16.04
C GLU A 135 6.41 -13.78 14.79
N ALA A 136 7.24 -12.73 14.88
CA ALA A 136 7.60 -11.87 13.76
C ALA A 136 8.23 -12.69 12.61
N LYS A 137 9.14 -13.62 12.94
CA LYS A 137 9.77 -14.53 11.98
C LYS A 137 8.75 -15.44 11.29
N LYS A 138 7.80 -15.99 12.03
CA LYS A 138 6.72 -16.81 11.46
C LYS A 138 5.83 -16.03 10.47
N PHE A 139 5.56 -14.75 10.75
CA PHE A 139 4.84 -13.92 9.80
C PHE A 139 5.69 -13.61 8.56
N LEU A 140 6.96 -13.27 8.76
CA LEU A 140 7.90 -13.04 7.66
C LEU A 140 8.00 -14.27 6.75
N GLU A 141 8.19 -15.47 7.30
CA GLU A 141 8.27 -16.72 6.52
C GLU A 141 7.02 -16.92 5.65
N GLN A 142 5.82 -16.67 6.19
CA GLN A 142 4.59 -16.77 5.42
C GLN A 142 4.53 -15.73 4.30
N ILE A 143 4.93 -14.49 4.57
CA ILE A 143 5.00 -13.42 3.56
C ILE A 143 5.98 -13.80 2.46
N LEU A 144 7.20 -14.24 2.80
CA LEU A 144 8.21 -14.64 1.83
C LEU A 144 7.75 -15.85 1.00
N SER A 145 7.08 -16.83 1.60
CA SER A 145 6.54 -17.99 0.88
C SER A 145 5.44 -17.63 -0.12
N ALA A 146 4.75 -16.51 0.08
CA ALA A 146 3.74 -16.01 -0.85
C ALA A 146 4.34 -15.60 -2.20
N SER A 147 5.65 -15.29 -2.27
CA SER A 147 6.34 -14.95 -3.51
C SER A 147 6.13 -16.00 -4.61
N ASN A 148 5.94 -17.27 -4.26
CA ASN A 148 5.63 -18.35 -5.19
C ASN A 148 4.39 -18.08 -6.06
N TYR A 149 3.42 -17.29 -5.57
CA TYR A 149 2.23 -16.89 -6.36
C TYR A 149 2.50 -15.73 -7.31
N ALA A 150 3.62 -15.02 -7.16
CA ALA A 150 3.97 -13.85 -7.96
C ALA A 150 4.95 -14.16 -9.10
N LEU A 151 5.65 -15.30 -9.08
CA LEU A 151 6.71 -15.56 -10.07
C LEU A 151 6.19 -15.95 -11.45
N ASP A 152 5.05 -16.65 -11.50
CA ASP A 152 4.42 -17.05 -12.76
C ASP A 152 3.72 -15.84 -13.40
N VAL A 153 4.30 -15.34 -14.50
CA VAL A 153 3.77 -14.23 -15.30
C VAL A 153 2.49 -14.60 -16.06
N ASP A 154 2.20 -15.89 -16.24
CA ASP A 154 1.03 -16.41 -16.96
C ASP A 154 -0.14 -16.77 -16.02
N SER A 155 0.05 -16.64 -14.72
CA SER A 155 -0.96 -16.95 -13.68
C SER A 155 -2.20 -16.05 -13.68
N GLY A 156 -2.18 -14.94 -14.42
CA GLY A 156 -3.22 -13.89 -14.38
C GLY A 156 -3.16 -13.00 -13.14
N MET A 157 -2.13 -13.14 -12.29
CA MET A 157 -1.87 -12.22 -11.19
C MET A 157 -1.65 -10.79 -11.72
N PRO A 158 -2.37 -9.76 -11.21
CA PRO A 158 -2.14 -8.38 -11.61
C PRO A 158 -0.75 -7.87 -11.21
N ASP A 159 -0.31 -6.78 -11.84
CA ASP A 159 0.93 -6.12 -11.45
C ASP A 159 0.70 -4.87 -10.61
N GLU A 160 -0.52 -4.33 -10.55
CA GLU A 160 -0.80 -3.05 -9.92
C GLU A 160 -0.76 -3.09 -8.37
N ALA A 161 -0.96 -1.95 -7.73
CA ALA A 161 -0.72 -1.83 -6.30
C ALA A 161 -1.78 -2.56 -5.47
N LEU A 162 -3.07 -2.43 -5.78
CA LEU A 162 -4.12 -2.87 -4.85
C LEU A 162 -4.28 -4.39 -4.78
N TYR A 163 -4.04 -5.12 -5.86
CA TYR A 163 -4.24 -6.56 -5.98
C TYR A 163 -2.99 -7.32 -6.45
N GLY A 164 -2.03 -6.61 -7.05
CA GLY A 164 -0.95 -7.23 -7.79
C GLY A 164 0.40 -7.33 -7.10
N ARG A 165 1.39 -7.72 -7.92
CA ARG A 165 2.80 -7.91 -7.55
C ARG A 165 3.42 -6.66 -6.93
N THR A 166 3.08 -5.46 -7.39
CA THR A 166 3.68 -4.24 -6.82
C THR A 166 3.15 -3.92 -5.43
N GLY A 167 1.91 -4.32 -5.11
CA GLY A 167 1.42 -4.29 -3.73
C GLY A 167 2.17 -5.23 -2.80
N TYR A 168 2.60 -6.39 -3.29
CA TYR A 168 3.46 -7.31 -2.55
C TYR A 168 4.89 -6.75 -2.38
N LEU A 169 5.47 -6.15 -3.43
CA LEU A 169 6.75 -5.45 -3.31
C LEU A 169 6.69 -4.32 -2.27
N ASN A 170 5.57 -3.60 -2.16
CA ASN A 170 5.38 -2.61 -1.10
C ASN A 170 5.47 -3.23 0.31
N CYS A 171 4.91 -4.42 0.53
CA CYS A 171 5.07 -5.17 1.79
C CYS A 171 6.56 -5.40 2.10
N LEU A 172 7.30 -5.94 1.13
CA LEU A 172 8.71 -6.28 1.30
C LEU A 172 9.56 -5.04 1.62
N VAL A 173 9.32 -3.93 0.93
CA VAL A 173 10.01 -2.65 1.20
C VAL A 173 9.66 -2.13 2.59
N THR A 174 8.38 -2.15 2.96
CA THR A 174 7.92 -1.72 4.29
C THR A 174 8.61 -2.53 5.39
N LEU A 175 8.68 -3.85 5.25
CA LEU A 175 9.37 -4.71 6.22
C LEU A 175 10.88 -4.43 6.24
N LYS A 176 11.52 -4.22 5.08
CA LYS A 176 12.94 -3.86 5.03
C LYS A 176 13.23 -2.54 5.74
N GLU A 177 12.38 -1.53 5.58
CA GLU A 177 12.46 -0.24 6.28
C GLU A 177 12.34 -0.40 7.82
N HIS A 178 11.72 -1.50 8.28
CA HIS A 178 11.63 -1.89 9.68
C HIS A 178 12.71 -2.90 10.10
N ASN A 179 13.82 -2.98 9.34
CA ASN A 179 14.99 -3.82 9.59
C ASN A 179 14.77 -5.33 9.49
N PHE A 180 13.71 -5.78 8.83
CA PHE A 180 13.55 -7.21 8.53
C PHE A 180 14.57 -7.67 7.48
N ASP A 181 15.05 -8.91 7.64
CA ASP A 181 15.95 -9.52 6.65
C ASP A 181 15.17 -10.06 5.44
N ILE A 182 15.03 -9.21 4.42
CA ILE A 182 14.34 -9.55 3.17
C ILE A 182 15.36 -10.04 2.13
N PRO A 183 15.23 -11.29 1.63
CA PRO A 183 16.12 -11.81 0.60
C PRO A 183 16.02 -11.01 -0.70
N VAL A 184 17.15 -10.46 -1.15
CA VAL A 184 17.25 -9.72 -2.44
C VAL A 184 16.78 -10.58 -3.61
N SER A 185 17.03 -11.89 -3.57
CA SER A 185 16.59 -12.83 -4.61
C SER A 185 15.07 -12.84 -4.80
N ILE A 186 14.28 -12.70 -3.71
CA ILE A 186 12.81 -12.64 -3.78
C ILE A 186 12.38 -11.32 -4.42
N VAL A 187 12.94 -10.19 -3.95
CA VAL A 187 12.64 -8.85 -4.48
C VAL A 187 12.95 -8.78 -5.98
N SER A 188 14.13 -9.25 -6.39
CA SER A 188 14.54 -9.28 -7.80
C SER A 188 13.65 -10.19 -8.63
N SER A 189 13.31 -11.38 -8.14
CA SER A 189 12.48 -12.33 -8.91
C SER A 189 11.06 -11.80 -9.16
N VAL A 190 10.45 -11.14 -8.15
CA VAL A 190 9.13 -10.52 -8.32
C VAL A 190 9.21 -9.29 -9.22
N THR A 191 10.28 -8.48 -9.09
CA THR A 191 10.51 -7.32 -9.97
C THR A 191 10.68 -7.75 -11.43
N ASP A 192 11.44 -8.81 -11.68
CA ASP A 192 11.60 -9.41 -12.99
C ASP A 192 10.27 -9.90 -13.57
N ALA A 193 9.40 -10.49 -12.75
CA ALA A 193 8.07 -10.90 -13.18
C ALA A 193 7.23 -9.68 -13.63
N VAL A 194 7.25 -8.58 -12.87
CA VAL A 194 6.58 -7.32 -13.25
C VAL A 194 7.14 -6.77 -14.55
N LEU A 195 8.47 -6.73 -14.72
CA LEU A 195 9.12 -6.23 -15.93
C LEU A 195 8.76 -7.08 -17.16
N LYS A 196 8.84 -8.41 -17.04
CA LYS A 196 8.48 -9.34 -18.12
C LYS A 196 7.01 -9.21 -18.51
N SER A 197 6.12 -9.10 -17.51
CA SER A 197 4.69 -8.85 -17.74
C SER A 197 4.47 -7.53 -18.48
N GLY A 198 5.15 -6.46 -18.06
CA GLY A 198 5.05 -5.15 -18.70
C GLY A 198 5.55 -5.10 -20.14
N GLN A 199 6.68 -5.76 -20.42
CA GLN A 199 7.24 -5.91 -21.76
C GLN A 199 6.32 -6.72 -22.68
N ARG A 200 5.73 -7.79 -22.14
CA ARG A 200 4.76 -8.61 -22.87
C ARG A 200 3.53 -7.82 -23.24
N THR A 201 2.94 -7.08 -22.29
CA THR A 201 1.77 -6.23 -22.54
C THR A 201 2.08 -5.16 -23.59
N ALA A 202 3.25 -4.50 -23.50
CA ALA A 202 3.68 -3.54 -24.51
C ALA A 202 3.82 -4.17 -25.91
N SER A 203 4.36 -5.39 -25.97
CA SER A 203 4.50 -6.15 -27.21
C SER A 203 3.14 -6.53 -27.82
N VAL A 204 2.17 -6.92 -26.99
CA VAL A 204 0.79 -7.19 -27.42
C VAL A 204 0.13 -5.91 -27.95
N TYR A 205 0.24 -4.80 -27.24
CA TYR A 205 -0.33 -3.51 -27.65
C TYR A 205 0.28 -3.01 -28.97
N LYS A 206 1.54 -3.36 -29.22
CA LYS A 206 2.23 -3.07 -30.49
C LYS A 206 1.69 -3.94 -31.61
N SER A 207 1.58 -5.25 -31.39
CA SER A 207 1.21 -6.22 -32.43
C SER A 207 -0.24 -6.08 -32.88
N ASN A 208 -1.14 -5.72 -31.97
CA ASN A 208 -2.56 -5.54 -32.25
C ASN A 208 -2.95 -4.08 -32.59
N ASN A 209 -1.97 -3.17 -32.71
CA ASN A 209 -2.16 -1.74 -32.97
C ASN A 209 -3.00 -0.99 -31.90
N TYR A 210 -3.22 -1.59 -30.72
CA TYR A 210 -4.06 -1.01 -29.67
C TYR A 210 -3.50 0.29 -29.10
N TYR A 211 -2.18 0.40 -28.98
CA TYR A 211 -1.57 1.65 -28.49
C TYR A 211 -1.88 2.85 -29.38
N ASN A 212 -1.87 2.67 -30.71
CA ASN A 212 -2.23 3.74 -31.64
C ASN A 212 -3.69 4.16 -31.46
N THR A 213 -4.58 3.24 -31.11
CA THR A 213 -5.96 3.56 -30.71
C THR A 213 -5.99 4.38 -29.41
N LEU A 214 -5.20 4.00 -28.40
CA LEU A 214 -5.12 4.73 -27.12
C LEU A 214 -4.63 6.18 -27.30
N ILE A 215 -3.61 6.39 -28.13
CA ILE A 215 -3.04 7.73 -28.37
C ILE A 215 -3.75 8.49 -29.50
N GLY A 216 -4.78 7.93 -30.13
CA GLY A 216 -5.46 8.54 -31.28
C GLY A 216 -6.12 9.90 -30.98
N HIS A 217 -6.43 10.16 -29.70
CA HIS A 217 -6.95 11.44 -29.22
C HIS A 217 -5.86 12.44 -28.83
N SER A 218 -4.58 12.04 -28.87
CA SER A 218 -3.45 12.90 -28.58
C SER A 218 -3.21 13.90 -29.72
N SER A 219 -2.89 15.15 -29.36
CA SER A 219 -2.39 16.14 -30.31
C SER A 219 -1.00 15.77 -30.87
N LYS A 220 -0.29 14.84 -30.22
CA LYS A 220 0.99 14.30 -30.66
C LYS A 220 0.78 12.94 -31.31
N ARG A 221 0.94 12.86 -32.64
CA ARG A 221 0.67 11.65 -33.44
C ARG A 221 1.85 10.67 -33.54
N ASP A 222 3.05 11.08 -33.08
CA ASP A 222 4.29 10.29 -33.21
C ASP A 222 4.87 9.90 -31.84
N LEU A 223 4.03 9.57 -30.86
CA LEU A 223 4.52 9.09 -29.57
C LEU A 223 5.07 7.67 -29.73
N CYS A 224 6.31 7.46 -29.30
CA CYS A 224 6.88 6.11 -29.26
C CYS A 224 6.10 5.23 -28.27
N MET A 225 6.00 3.94 -28.56
CA MET A 225 5.46 2.96 -27.64
C MET A 225 6.37 2.88 -26.40
N PRO A 226 5.83 3.01 -25.16
CA PRO A 226 6.59 2.77 -23.96
C PRO A 226 7.11 1.32 -23.91
N PRO A 227 8.34 1.10 -23.40
CA PRO A 227 8.92 -0.25 -23.33
C PRO A 227 8.18 -1.19 -22.36
N LEU A 228 7.37 -0.63 -21.46
CA LEU A 228 6.52 -1.34 -20.51
C LEU A 228 5.12 -0.76 -20.56
N MET A 229 4.12 -1.64 -20.60
CA MET A 229 2.70 -1.27 -20.49
C MET A 229 2.05 -2.17 -19.45
N PHE A 230 1.03 -1.69 -18.75
CA PHE A 230 0.31 -2.47 -17.76
C PHE A 230 -1.20 -2.23 -17.91
N GLU A 231 -1.97 -3.25 -17.53
CA GLU A 231 -3.42 -3.20 -17.55
C GLU A 231 -4.02 -3.83 -16.31
N TRP A 232 -5.20 -3.34 -15.95
CA TRP A 232 -6.04 -3.92 -14.92
C TRP A 232 -7.50 -3.74 -15.37
N HIS A 233 -8.34 -4.78 -15.27
CA HIS A 233 -9.72 -4.76 -15.78
C HIS A 233 -9.84 -4.12 -17.19
N GLU A 234 -9.01 -4.59 -18.13
CA GLU A 234 -9.03 -4.18 -19.55
C GLU A 234 -8.73 -2.68 -19.78
N LYS A 235 -8.16 -2.00 -18.78
CA LYS A 235 -7.85 -0.58 -18.85
C LYS A 235 -6.38 -0.31 -18.53
N CYS A 236 -5.77 0.57 -19.31
CA CYS A 236 -4.44 1.11 -19.04
C CYS A 236 -4.57 2.32 -18.10
N TYR A 237 -4.53 2.06 -16.79
CA TYR A 237 -4.62 3.13 -15.80
C TYR A 237 -3.31 3.94 -15.71
N LEU A 238 -3.44 5.24 -15.48
CA LEU A 238 -2.30 6.13 -15.21
C LEU A 238 -2.11 6.43 -13.71
N GLY A 239 -3.20 6.41 -12.94
CA GLY A 239 -3.22 6.87 -11.55
C GLY A 239 -2.44 5.99 -10.55
N GLY A 240 -2.24 6.49 -9.34
CA GLY A 240 -1.39 5.85 -8.32
C GLY A 240 -1.92 4.54 -7.72
N ALA A 241 -3.21 4.23 -7.83
CA ALA A 241 -3.78 2.99 -7.30
C ALA A 241 -3.60 1.80 -8.26
N HIS A 242 -4.06 1.94 -9.50
CA HIS A 242 -4.14 0.85 -10.47
C HIS A 242 -3.19 1.01 -11.66
N GLY A 243 -2.41 2.09 -11.70
CA GLY A 243 -1.82 2.60 -12.94
C GLY A 243 -0.33 2.89 -12.91
N LEU A 244 0.13 3.40 -14.06
CA LEU A 244 1.53 3.58 -14.40
C LEU A 244 2.30 4.45 -13.40
N CYS A 245 1.71 5.43 -12.72
CA CYS A 245 2.42 6.30 -11.77
C CYS A 245 2.97 5.57 -10.53
N TRP A 246 2.49 4.36 -10.24
CA TRP A 246 3.00 3.57 -9.12
C TRP A 246 4.37 2.92 -9.44
N TYR A 247 4.56 2.43 -10.66
CA TYR A 247 5.74 1.66 -11.04
C TYR A 247 7.06 2.48 -11.02
N PRO A 248 7.16 3.69 -11.59
CA PRO A 248 8.40 4.50 -11.57
C PRO A 248 8.84 4.90 -10.17
N ASN A 249 7.91 5.15 -9.24
CA ASN A 249 8.24 5.53 -7.86
C ASN A 249 8.89 4.36 -7.10
N TYR A 250 8.47 3.12 -7.38
CA TYR A 250 9.13 1.92 -6.86
C TYR A 250 10.33 1.48 -7.68
N PHE A 251 10.39 1.69 -9.00
CA PHE A 251 11.62 1.44 -9.76
C PHE A 251 12.72 2.41 -9.33
N ALA A 252 12.42 3.67 -9.02
CA ALA A 252 13.40 4.59 -8.45
C ALA A 252 13.91 4.12 -7.07
N LYS A 253 13.01 3.62 -6.20
CA LYS A 253 13.38 3.02 -4.91
C LYS A 253 14.03 1.63 -5.03
N GLY A 254 13.64 0.83 -6.03
CA GLY A 254 14.06 -0.54 -6.27
C GLY A 254 15.36 -0.65 -7.08
N ILE A 255 15.63 0.31 -7.97
CA ILE A 255 16.96 0.51 -8.56
C ILE A 255 17.94 0.92 -7.47
N SER A 256 17.50 1.70 -6.47
CA SER A 256 18.26 1.88 -5.25
C SER A 256 18.58 0.53 -4.58
N PHE A 257 17.64 -0.43 -4.50
CA PHE A 257 17.88 -1.78 -3.98
C PHE A 257 18.91 -2.62 -4.76
N VAL A 258 19.03 -2.48 -6.09
CA VAL A 258 20.01 -3.26 -6.89
C VAL A 258 21.42 -2.65 -6.85
N SER A 259 21.54 -1.44 -6.30
CA SER A 259 22.82 -0.76 -6.07
C SER A 259 23.36 -0.90 -4.63
N TRP A 260 22.81 -1.81 -3.82
CA TRP A 260 23.32 -2.18 -2.48
C TRP A 260 23.60 -3.67 -2.35
#